data_AF-A0A947E0F6-F1
#
_entry.id   AF-A0A947E0F6-F1
#
_cell.length_a   1.000
_cell.length_b   1.000
_cell.length_c   1.000
_cell.angle_alpha   90.00
_cell.angle_beta   90.00
_cell.angle_gamma   90.00
#
_symmetry.space_group_name_H-M   'P 1'
#
loop_
_entity.id
_entity.type
_entity.pdbx_description
1 polymer ?
#
loop_
_entity_poly.entity_id
_entity_poly.type
_entity_poly.pdbx_seq_one_letter_code
_entity_poly.pdbx_strand_id
1 'polypeptide(L)'
;MEDAKKQFASQLREAMIAAGYEPKPAVLEREFNTRYWGKPMSLHGVRLWLLGETMPDFRKMETLSKWLGVSVQQLSYGGASGRAAEPRRARWDSGIGYEDRDIFEAYLKLPVPQRKLIREVILTFAKVHAQP
;
A
#
# COMPACT_ATOMS: atom_id res chain seq x y z
N MET A 1 -23.20 -5.73 11.07
CA MET A 1 -21.93 -4.96 11.12
C MET A 1 -20.72 -5.86 11.29
N GLU A 2 -20.83 -6.97 12.03
CA GLU A 2 -19.78 -8.01 12.08
C GLU A 2 -19.46 -8.59 10.69
N ASP A 3 -20.47 -8.80 9.85
CA ASP A 3 -20.29 -9.32 8.49
C ASP A 3 -19.35 -8.45 7.65
N ALA A 4 -19.49 -7.12 7.73
CA ALA A 4 -18.64 -6.17 6.99
C ALA A 4 -17.18 -6.24 7.43
N LYS A 5 -16.91 -6.42 8.73
CA LYS A 5 -15.54 -6.56 9.25
C LYS A 5 -14.92 -7.88 8.84
N LYS A 6 -15.69 -8.98 8.87
CA LYS A 6 -15.25 -10.31 8.42
C LYS A 6 -14.99 -10.33 6.92
N GLN A 7 -15.85 -9.69 6.14
CA GLN A 7 -15.69 -9.54 4.70
C GLN A 7 -14.44 -8.74 4.36
N PHE A 8 -14.23 -7.58 5.00
CA PHE A 8 -12.98 -6.84 4.88
C PHE A 8 -11.76 -7.68 5.21
N ALA A 9 -11.79 -8.45 6.29
CA ALA A 9 -10.68 -9.32 6.65
C ALA A 9 -10.39 -10.37 5.58
N SER A 10 -11.42 -10.96 4.96
CA SER A 10 -11.24 -11.89 3.83
C SER A 10 -10.59 -11.20 2.63
N GLN A 11 -11.14 -10.06 2.22
CA GLN A 11 -10.66 -9.30 1.07
C GLN A 11 -9.24 -8.79 1.29
N LEU A 12 -8.90 -8.37 2.51
CA LEU A 12 -7.54 -7.99 2.87
C LEU A 12 -6.56 -9.15 2.72
N ARG A 13 -6.91 -10.35 3.21
CA ARG A 13 -6.06 -11.55 3.08
C ARG A 13 -5.88 -11.95 1.61
N GLU A 14 -6.98 -11.96 0.85
CA GLU A 14 -6.96 -12.27 -0.58
C GLU A 14 -6.10 -11.27 -1.36
N ALA A 15 -6.25 -9.97 -1.10
CA ALA A 15 -5.46 -8.92 -1.75
C ALA A 15 -3.97 -9.00 -1.36
N MET A 16 -3.64 -9.35 -0.12
CA MET A 16 -2.25 -9.61 0.29
C MET A 16 -1.64 -10.79 -0.49
N ILE A 17 -2.36 -11.91 -0.59
CA ILE A 17 -1.90 -13.08 -1.34
C ILE A 17 -1.73 -12.74 -2.83
N ALA A 18 -2.70 -12.06 -3.44
CA ALA A 18 -2.64 -11.64 -4.84
C ALA A 18 -1.48 -10.67 -5.12
N ALA A 19 -1.11 -9.85 -4.14
CA ALA A 19 0.05 -8.96 -4.21
C ALA A 19 1.39 -9.64 -3.86
N GLY A 20 1.39 -10.94 -3.55
CA GLY A 20 2.60 -11.73 -3.25
C GLY A 20 3.05 -11.67 -1.79
N TYR A 21 2.20 -11.26 -0.87
CA TYR A 21 2.51 -11.17 0.56
C TYR A 21 1.77 -12.24 1.37
N GLU A 22 2.46 -12.79 2.36
CA GLU A 22 1.82 -13.69 3.32
C GLU A 22 0.89 -12.89 4.26
N PRO A 23 -0.37 -13.32 4.49
CA PRO A 23 -1.34 -12.62 5.32
C PRO A 23 -1.07 -12.77 6.82
N LYS A 24 0.15 -12.44 7.25
CA LYS A 24 0.60 -12.45 8.64
C LYS A 24 0.61 -11.03 9.22
N PRO A 25 0.25 -10.86 10.51
CA PRO A 25 0.29 -9.55 11.16
C PRO A 25 1.63 -8.83 11.04
N ALA A 26 2.76 -9.54 11.17
CA ALA A 26 4.09 -8.94 11.10
C ALA A 26 4.43 -8.38 9.70
N VAL A 27 4.00 -9.07 8.64
CA VAL A 27 4.18 -8.62 7.25
C VAL A 27 3.28 -7.41 7.00
N LEU A 28 2.01 -7.51 7.37
CA LEU A 28 1.04 -6.42 7.21
C LEU A 28 1.48 -5.16 7.95
N GLU A 29 1.91 -5.27 9.20
CA GLU A 29 2.38 -4.15 10.03
C GLU A 29 3.57 -3.44 9.38
N ARG A 30 4.63 -4.20 9.05
CA ARG A 30 5.84 -3.66 8.43
C ARG A 30 5.55 -2.93 7.13
N GLU A 31 4.84 -3.59 6.21
CA GLU A 31 4.59 -3.06 4.88
C GLU A 31 3.60 -1.88 4.92
N PHE A 32 2.58 -1.95 5.78
CA PHE A 32 1.65 -0.84 5.99
C PHE A 32 2.37 0.37 6.57
N ASN A 33 3.14 0.22 7.64
CA ASN A 33 3.83 1.32 8.33
C ASN A 33 4.90 1.98 7.46
N THR A 34 5.50 1.24 6.53
CA THR A 34 6.42 1.80 5.52
C THR A 34 5.71 2.75 4.55
N ARG A 35 4.40 2.57 4.34
CA ARG A 35 3.59 3.31 3.36
C ARG A 35 2.65 4.34 3.99
N TYR A 36 2.32 4.19 5.27
CA TYR A 36 1.41 5.06 6.00
C TYR A 36 2.13 6.23 6.70
N TRP A 37 1.58 7.43 6.55
CA TRP A 37 2.20 8.68 7.01
C TRP A 37 1.58 9.24 8.29
N GLY A 38 0.49 8.62 8.76
CA GLY A 38 -0.11 8.94 10.06
C GLY A 38 0.54 8.16 11.20
N LYS A 39 -0.19 8.05 12.32
CA LYS A 39 0.23 7.22 13.46
C LYS A 39 0.46 5.78 12.99
N PRO A 40 1.64 5.19 13.23
CA PRO A 40 1.92 3.82 12.82
C PRO A 40 0.93 2.86 13.49
N MET A 41 0.61 1.79 12.80
CA MET A 41 -0.19 0.70 13.33
C MET A 41 0.68 -0.22 14.18
N SER A 42 0.15 -0.67 15.31
CA SER A 42 0.78 -1.74 16.07
C SER A 42 0.50 -3.10 15.44
N LEU A 43 1.35 -4.08 15.75
CA LEU A 43 1.15 -5.48 15.34
C LEU A 43 -0.22 -6.01 15.78
N HIS A 44 -0.63 -5.66 17.00
CA HIS A 44 -1.95 -6.02 17.53
C HIS A 44 -3.07 -5.37 16.70
N GLY A 45 -2.95 -4.08 16.36
CA GLY A 45 -3.97 -3.37 15.59
C GLY A 45 -4.20 -3.98 14.20
N VAL A 46 -3.13 -4.30 13.47
CA VAL A 46 -3.28 -4.95 12.16
C VAL A 46 -3.73 -6.40 12.26
N ARG A 47 -3.43 -7.10 13.37
CA ARG A 47 -3.98 -8.43 13.64
C ARG A 47 -5.50 -8.38 13.76
N LEU A 48 -6.05 -7.38 14.43
CA LEU A 48 -7.50 -7.19 14.54
C LEU A 48 -8.16 -6.96 13.17
N TRP A 49 -7.46 -6.34 12.21
CA TRP A 49 -7.93 -6.24 10.82
C TRP A 49 -7.97 -7.62 10.15
N LEU A 50 -6.90 -8.40 10.27
CA LEU A 50 -6.84 -9.75 9.70
C LEU A 50 -7.83 -10.73 10.35
N LEU A 51 -8.27 -10.49 11.59
CA LEU A 51 -9.30 -11.28 12.26
C LEU A 51 -10.73 -10.78 11.98
N GLY A 52 -10.88 -9.60 11.37
CA GLY A 52 -12.16 -8.96 11.14
C GLY A 52 -12.84 -8.50 12.41
N GLU A 53 -12.06 -8.09 13.41
CA GLU A 53 -12.57 -7.55 14.68
C GLU A 53 -12.71 -6.02 14.61
N THR A 54 -11.83 -5.37 13.82
CA THR A 54 -11.85 -3.93 13.58
C THR A 54 -11.69 -3.61 12.09
N MET A 55 -12.03 -2.37 11.71
CA MET A 55 -11.87 -1.85 10.36
C MET A 55 -11.02 -0.57 10.41
N PRO A 56 -10.12 -0.37 9.44
CA PRO A 56 -9.37 0.89 9.33
C PRO A 56 -10.29 2.08 9.06
N ASP A 57 -9.84 3.27 9.45
CA ASP A 57 -10.40 4.53 8.95
C ASP A 57 -10.10 4.72 7.44
N PHE A 58 -10.74 5.70 6.82
CA PHE A 58 -10.61 5.95 5.39
C PHE A 58 -9.16 6.15 4.91
N ARG A 59 -8.30 6.85 5.67
CA ARG A 59 -6.90 7.09 5.26
C ARG A 59 -6.08 5.80 5.28
N LYS A 60 -6.29 4.97 6.30
CA LYS A 60 -5.63 3.65 6.40
C LYS A 60 -6.14 2.70 5.32
N MET A 61 -7.44 2.72 5.05
CA MET A 61 -8.10 1.98 3.98
C MET A 61 -7.54 2.35 2.60
N GLU A 62 -7.37 3.65 2.33
CA GLU A 62 -6.78 4.15 1.08
C GLU A 62 -5.31 3.72 0.92
N THR A 63 -4.57 3.66 2.02
CA THR A 63 -3.18 3.20 2.02
C THR A 63 -3.08 1.71 1.67
N LEU A 64 -3.95 0.88 2.25
CA LEU A 64 -4.05 -0.55 1.90
C LEU A 64 -4.43 -0.73 0.43
N SER A 65 -5.42 0.02 -0.06
CA SER A 65 -5.85 0.03 -1.45
C SER A 65 -4.70 0.34 -2.41
N LYS A 66 -3.99 1.45 -2.18
CA LYS A 66 -2.85 1.87 -3.01
C LYS A 66 -1.70 0.86 -3.00
N TRP A 67 -1.45 0.23 -1.85
CA TRP A 67 -0.38 -0.77 -1.73
C TRP A 67 -0.74 -2.08 -2.42
N LEU A 68 -1.95 -2.60 -2.19
CA LEU A 68 -2.38 -3.93 -2.65
C LEU A 68 -2.95 -3.90 -4.08
N GLY A 69 -3.10 -2.72 -4.69
CA GLY A 69 -3.55 -2.59 -6.08
C GLY A 69 -5.03 -2.90 -6.28
N VAL A 70 -5.85 -2.75 -5.22
CA VAL A 70 -7.30 -2.97 -5.23
C VAL A 70 -8.01 -1.69 -4.80
N SER A 71 -9.27 -1.49 -5.19
CA SER A 71 -10.04 -0.32 -4.74
C SER A 71 -10.47 -0.42 -3.26
N VAL A 72 -10.81 0.71 -2.65
CA VAL A 72 -11.39 0.75 -1.29
C VAL A 72 -12.70 -0.03 -1.22
N GLN A 73 -13.54 0.08 -2.25
CA GLN A 73 -14.83 -0.61 -2.35
C GLN A 73 -14.64 -2.13 -2.38
N GLN A 74 -13.65 -2.61 -3.15
CA GLN A 74 -13.30 -4.04 -3.18
C GLN A 74 -12.83 -4.54 -1.81
N LEU A 75 -11.98 -3.77 -1.11
CA LEU A 75 -11.57 -4.13 0.25
C LEU A 75 -12.74 -4.14 1.24
N SER A 76 -13.73 -3.26 1.09
CA SER A 76 -14.83 -3.15 2.06
C SER A 76 -15.95 -4.17 1.87
N TYR A 77 -16.36 -4.45 0.63
CA TYR A 77 -17.60 -5.19 0.36
C TYR A 77 -17.40 -6.44 -0.49
N GLY A 78 -16.21 -6.66 -1.05
CA GLY A 78 -16.00 -7.70 -2.06
C GLY A 78 -16.78 -7.41 -3.34
N GLY A 79 -16.15 -7.63 -4.48
CA GLY A 79 -16.77 -7.37 -5.77
C GLY A 79 -15.91 -7.94 -6.88
N ALA A 80 -16.55 -8.38 -7.96
CA ALA A 80 -15.89 -8.94 -9.13
C ALA A 80 -14.72 -8.02 -9.53
N SER A 81 -13.60 -8.64 -9.87
CA SER A 81 -12.37 -8.07 -10.38
C SER A 81 -12.62 -7.33 -11.71
N GLY A 82 -13.39 -6.25 -11.64
CA GLY A 82 -13.50 -5.24 -12.67
C GLY A 82 -12.17 -4.50 -12.72
N ARG A 83 -11.42 -4.78 -13.78
CA ARG A 83 -10.23 -4.05 -14.20
C ARG A 83 -10.36 -2.56 -13.89
N ALA A 84 -9.67 -2.09 -12.85
CA ALA A 84 -9.38 -0.67 -12.65
C ALA A 84 -8.00 -0.48 -12.00
N ALA A 85 -7.08 -1.39 -12.32
CA ALA A 85 -5.64 -1.18 -12.21
C ALA A 85 -5.00 -1.37 -13.59
N GLU A 86 -5.61 -0.79 -14.63
CA GLU A 86 -4.86 -0.47 -15.85
C GLU A 86 -3.80 0.60 -15.52
N PRO A 87 -2.65 0.59 -16.21
CA PRO A 87 -1.47 -0.07 -15.73
C PRO A 87 -0.47 0.96 -15.24
N ARG A 88 -0.44 1.21 -13.93
CA ARG A 88 0.67 1.98 -13.34
C ARG A 88 2.01 1.25 -13.48
N ARG A 89 1.99 -0.08 -13.70
CA ARG A 89 3.16 -0.89 -14.12
C ARG A 89 3.62 -0.58 -15.55
N ALA A 90 2.71 -0.52 -16.53
CA ALA A 90 3.12 -0.24 -17.92
C ALA A 90 3.69 1.18 -18.09
N ARG A 91 3.22 2.15 -17.29
CA ARG A 91 3.80 3.51 -17.29
C ARG A 91 5.23 3.54 -16.72
N TRP A 92 5.62 2.57 -15.90
CA TRP A 92 7.00 2.40 -15.43
C TRP A 92 7.85 1.63 -16.44
N ASP A 93 7.33 0.56 -17.03
CA ASP A 93 8.07 -0.26 -18.00
C ASP A 93 8.39 0.47 -19.32
N SER A 94 7.65 1.52 -19.66
CA SER A 94 7.80 2.23 -20.95
C SER A 94 8.89 3.31 -20.97
N GLY A 95 9.50 3.66 -19.83
CA GLY A 95 10.38 4.85 -19.76
C GLY A 95 11.50 4.83 -18.72
N ILE A 96 11.72 3.70 -18.03
CA ILE A 96 12.78 3.56 -17.02
C ILE A 96 14.02 2.94 -17.68
N GLY A 97 15.08 3.73 -17.81
CA GLY A 97 16.40 3.22 -18.19
C GLY A 97 16.99 2.35 -17.07
N TYR A 98 18.04 1.58 -17.36
CA TYR A 98 18.69 0.71 -16.35
C TYR A 98 19.09 1.45 -15.07
N GLU A 99 19.47 2.72 -15.17
CA GLU A 99 19.87 3.57 -14.04
C GLU A 99 18.73 3.90 -13.06
N ASP A 100 17.50 4.12 -13.55
CA ASP A 100 16.36 4.39 -12.65
C ASP A 100 15.95 3.14 -11.86
N ARG A 101 16.23 1.95 -12.42
CA ARG A 101 15.96 0.67 -11.76
C ARG A 101 16.89 0.45 -10.57
N ASP A 102 18.19 0.71 -10.73
CA ASP A 102 19.17 0.59 -9.65
C ASP A 102 18.90 1.59 -8.52
N ILE A 103 18.53 2.83 -8.87
CA ILE A 103 18.12 3.85 -7.89
C ILE A 103 16.88 3.39 -7.12
N PHE A 104 15.90 2.82 -7.81
CA PHE A 104 14.68 2.32 -7.18
C PHE A 104 14.97 1.15 -6.24
N GLU A 105 15.84 0.21 -6.63
CA GLU A 105 16.27 -0.88 -5.77
C GLU A 105 17.03 -0.37 -4.53
N ALA A 106 17.91 0.61 -4.69
CA ALA A 106 18.62 1.24 -3.58
C ALA A 106 17.63 1.93 -2.62
N TYR A 107 16.66 2.68 -3.16
CA TYR A 107 15.60 3.32 -2.39
C TYR A 107 14.78 2.32 -1.57
N LEU A 108 14.47 1.14 -2.15
CA LEU A 108 13.72 0.10 -1.45
C LEU A 108 14.49 -0.56 -0.30
N LYS A 109 15.82 -0.56 -0.37
CA LYS A 109 16.71 -1.09 0.69
C LYS A 109 16.91 -0.12 1.86
N LEU A 110 16.54 1.15 1.73
CA LEU A 110 16.71 2.15 2.79
C LEU A 110 15.77 1.92 4.00
N PRO A 111 16.21 2.20 5.24
CA PRO A 111 15.31 2.19 6.38
C PRO A 111 14.24 3.29 6.25
N VAL A 112 13.12 3.11 6.96
CA VAL A 112 11.92 3.95 6.82
C VAL A 112 12.19 5.45 6.99
N PRO A 113 12.99 5.92 7.98
CA PRO A 113 13.29 7.34 8.13
C PRO A 113 13.98 7.95 6.90
N GLN A 114 14.98 7.26 6.34
CA GLN A 114 15.74 7.70 5.17
C GLN A 114 14.85 7.69 3.93
N ARG A 115 14.01 6.67 3.78
CA ARG A 115 13.06 6.57 2.67
C ARG A 115 12.05 7.71 2.64
N LYS A 116 11.65 8.23 3.81
CA LYS A 116 10.80 9.42 3.94
C LYS A 116 11.53 10.67 3.48
N LEU A 117 12.75 10.88 3.97
CA LEU A 117 13.58 12.04 3.57
C LEU A 117 13.82 12.08 2.06
N ILE A 118 14.28 10.99 1.46
CA ILE A 118 14.57 10.93 0.02
C ILE A 118 13.31 11.21 -0.81
N ARG A 119 12.15 10.73 -0.36
CA ARG A 119 10.89 11.03 -1.05
C ARG A 119 10.52 12.51 -0.95
N GLU A 120 10.68 13.14 0.21
CA GLU A 120 10.42 14.58 0.36
C GLU A 120 11.29 15.40 -0.59
N VAL A 121 12.57 15.04 -0.71
CA VAL A 121 13.49 15.66 -1.68
C VAL A 121 12.95 15.51 -3.10
N ILE A 122 12.66 14.28 -3.55
CA ILE A 122 12.14 14.03 -4.91
C ILE A 122 10.85 14.82 -5.18
N LEU A 123 9.90 14.82 -4.24
CA LEU A 123 8.63 15.53 -4.40
C LEU A 123 8.80 17.05 -4.38
N THR A 124 9.75 17.56 -3.61
CA THR A 124 10.08 18.99 -3.57
C THR A 124 10.61 19.44 -4.92
N PHE A 125 11.60 18.73 -5.47
CA PHE A 125 12.15 19.04 -6.78
C PHE A 125 11.09 18.89 -7.88
N ALA A 126 10.29 17.82 -7.85
CA ALA A 126 9.20 17.64 -8.80
C ALA A 126 8.21 18.81 -8.75
N LYS A 127 7.87 19.32 -7.56
CA LYS A 127 6.96 20.46 -7.41
C LYS A 127 7.58 21.76 -7.93
N VAL A 128 8.85 22.02 -7.62
CA VAL A 128 9.56 23.24 -8.05
C VAL A 128 9.73 23.29 -9.56
N HIS A 129 9.97 22.15 -10.21
CA HIS A 129 10.19 22.06 -11.65
C HIS A 129 8.95 21.70 -12.47
N ALA A 130 7.78 21.52 -11.83
CA ALA A 130 6.50 21.25 -12.52
C ALA A 130 5.66 22.51 -12.79
N GLN A 131 6.09 23.69 -12.36
CA GLN A 131 5.46 24.96 -12.74
C GLN A 131 6.38 25.71 -13.72
N PRO A 132 5.88 26.12 -14.91
CA PRO A 132 6.59 27.04 -15.79
C PRO A 132 6.70 28.44 -15.19
#